data_AF-A0A1A9F3D5-F1
#
_entry.id   AF-A0A1A9F3D5-F1
#
_cell.length_a   1.000
_cell.length_b   1.000
_cell.length_c   1.000
_cell.angle_alpha   90.00
_cell.angle_beta   90.00
_cell.angle_gamma   90.00
#
_symmetry.space_group_name_H-M   'P 1'
#
loop_
_entity.id
_entity.type
_entity.pdbx_description
1 polymer ?
#
loop_
_entity_poly.entity_id
_entity_poly.type
_entity_poly.pdbx_seq_one_letter_code
_entity_poly.pdbx_strand_id
1 'polypeptide(L)'
;MNALSPAPQAPHTALLHYWQQPHPDFTSGKDARSSENALLVLMYGGLEKAARYGWLNAGRTLVDKTYLRILWMTQQLAPTGISFDELASRLDGFIRRELQPRWDNLDGLEHDARHELAQALVEQLQAQVFQSTDQLESATTVLFFLCPQLPVFIYTKAPGAQTEPATDYPGWHQSCRQRLIPLLPRACSSTPSAHYGTAQEQQLITRLLSQTDWWPRRLLSQQR
;
A
#
# COMPACT_ATOMS: atom_id res chain seq x y z
N MET A 1 19.82 -16.76 30.98
CA MET A 1 19.96 -15.36 30.54
C MET A 1 19.76 -15.34 29.04
N ASN A 2 18.57 -14.97 28.57
CA ASN A 2 18.26 -14.95 27.15
C ASN A 2 18.89 -13.72 26.51
N ALA A 3 19.85 -13.94 25.62
CA ALA A 3 20.41 -12.90 24.77
C ALA A 3 19.29 -12.36 23.88
N LEU A 4 18.95 -11.09 24.06
CA LEU A 4 18.14 -10.33 23.13
C LEU A 4 18.84 -10.37 21.76
N SER A 5 18.25 -11.09 20.80
CA SER A 5 18.69 -11.03 19.41
C SER A 5 18.79 -9.56 18.97
N PRO A 6 19.87 -9.14 18.30
CA PRO A 6 20.01 -7.78 17.83
C PRO A 6 18.83 -7.46 16.89
N ALA A 7 18.16 -6.33 17.16
CA ALA A 7 17.05 -5.86 16.34
C ALA A 7 17.51 -5.70 14.88
N PRO A 8 16.65 -5.98 13.89
CA PRO A 8 17.00 -5.82 12.49
C PRO A 8 17.14 -4.32 12.16
N GLN A 9 18.34 -3.76 12.34
CA GLN A 9 18.63 -2.34 12.05
C GLN A 9 18.86 -2.06 10.55
N ALA A 10 19.35 -3.04 9.79
CA ALA A 10 19.60 -2.92 8.34
C ALA A 10 18.36 -2.65 7.46
N PRO A 11 17.18 -3.29 7.66
CA PRO A 11 16.02 -3.04 6.80
C PRO A 11 15.38 -1.65 6.99
N HIS A 12 15.55 -1.03 8.17
CA HIS A 12 14.95 0.27 8.45
C HIS A 12 15.62 1.41 7.67
N THR A 13 16.95 1.42 7.56
CA THR A 13 17.69 2.47 6.84
C THR A 13 17.43 2.43 5.33
N ALA A 14 17.35 1.24 4.74
CA ALA A 14 16.98 1.07 3.34
C ALA A 14 15.54 1.54 3.05
N LEU A 15 14.59 1.23 3.93
CA LEU A 15 13.21 1.69 3.80
C LEU A 15 13.08 3.21 3.92
N LEU A 16 13.77 3.84 4.87
CA LEU A 16 13.82 5.29 4.96
C LEU A 16 14.41 5.91 3.69
N HIS A 17 15.41 5.27 3.09
CA HIS A 17 15.97 5.72 1.83
C HIS A 17 14.93 5.63 0.70
N TYR A 18 14.25 4.49 0.51
CA TYR A 18 13.19 4.34 -0.52
C TYR A 18 11.98 5.25 -0.27
N TRP A 19 11.70 5.59 0.99
CA TRP A 19 10.68 6.56 1.35
C TRP A 19 11.02 7.96 0.84
N GLN A 20 12.27 8.40 0.98
CA GLN A 20 12.68 9.78 0.72
C GLN A 20 13.23 9.99 -0.70
N GLN A 21 13.91 9.00 -1.26
CA GLN A 21 14.67 9.13 -2.50
C GLN A 21 13.93 8.48 -3.66
N PRO A 22 14.12 9.01 -4.89
CA PRO A 22 13.73 8.29 -6.10
C PRO A 22 14.26 6.86 -6.11
N HIS A 23 13.47 5.92 -6.63
CA HIS A 23 13.89 4.54 -6.76
C HIS A 23 15.00 4.42 -7.82
N PRO A 24 16.17 3.85 -7.49
CA PRO A 24 17.33 3.84 -8.39
C PRO A 24 17.05 3.11 -9.70
N ASP A 25 16.25 2.05 -9.65
CA ASP A 25 15.94 1.22 -10.83
C ASP A 25 14.80 1.77 -11.71
N PHE A 26 14.16 2.88 -11.31
CA PHE A 26 13.10 3.48 -12.12
C PHE A 26 13.67 4.52 -13.09
N THR A 27 13.69 4.19 -14.38
CA THR A 27 14.20 5.04 -15.48
C THR A 27 15.66 5.47 -15.25
N SER A 28 15.93 6.74 -14.92
CA SER A 28 17.25 7.29 -14.65
C SER A 28 17.62 7.31 -13.16
N GLY A 29 16.74 6.80 -12.29
CA GLY A 29 16.90 6.86 -10.84
C GLY A 29 16.72 8.26 -10.25
N LYS A 30 16.11 9.18 -11.00
CA LYS A 30 15.91 10.60 -10.60
C LYS A 30 14.46 11.05 -10.59
N ASP A 31 13.52 10.21 -11.01
CA ASP A 31 12.10 10.57 -11.00
C ASP A 31 11.57 10.56 -9.57
N ALA A 32 11.35 11.73 -8.98
CA ALA A 32 10.87 11.88 -7.60
C ALA A 32 9.55 11.13 -7.33
N ARG A 33 8.74 10.87 -8.36
CA ARG A 33 7.47 10.11 -8.26
C ARG A 33 7.69 8.65 -7.87
N SER A 34 8.91 8.14 -8.01
CA SER A 34 9.28 6.76 -7.70
C SER A 34 9.68 6.51 -6.24
N SER A 35 9.72 7.55 -5.40
CA SER A 35 9.81 7.35 -3.95
C SER A 35 8.51 6.81 -3.38
N GLU A 36 8.56 6.07 -2.27
CA GLU A 36 7.33 5.54 -1.65
C GLU A 36 6.44 6.65 -1.09
N ASN A 37 7.04 7.73 -0.58
CA ASN A 37 6.27 8.90 -0.16
C ASN A 37 5.49 9.50 -1.33
N ALA A 38 6.13 9.63 -2.50
CA ALA A 38 5.46 10.14 -3.69
C ALA A 38 4.37 9.20 -4.18
N LEU A 39 4.60 7.88 -4.20
CA LEU A 39 3.58 6.91 -4.56
C LEU A 39 2.34 7.02 -3.65
N LEU A 40 2.54 7.20 -2.35
CA LEU A 40 1.43 7.37 -1.41
C LEU A 40 0.66 8.69 -1.67
N VAL A 41 1.35 9.78 -2.00
CA VAL A 41 0.72 11.04 -2.42
C VAL A 41 -0.07 10.86 -3.72
N LEU A 42 0.53 10.22 -4.73
CA LEU A 42 -0.09 10.07 -6.06
C LEU A 42 -1.29 9.13 -6.05
N MET A 43 -1.26 8.08 -5.21
CA MET A 43 -2.32 7.09 -5.09
C MET A 43 -3.38 7.56 -4.09
N TYR A 44 -3.08 7.55 -2.79
CA TYR A 44 -4.02 7.93 -1.74
C TYR A 44 -4.33 9.43 -1.74
N GLY A 45 -3.31 10.30 -1.83
CA GLY A 45 -3.53 11.75 -1.86
C GLY A 45 -4.37 12.20 -3.07
N GLY A 46 -4.19 11.51 -4.21
CA GLY A 46 -5.03 11.67 -5.41
C GLY A 46 -6.49 11.34 -5.15
N LEU A 47 -6.78 10.21 -4.48
CA LEU A 47 -8.14 9.83 -4.09
C LEU A 47 -8.75 10.76 -3.05
N GLU A 48 -8.00 11.16 -2.03
CA GLU A 48 -8.43 12.16 -1.04
C GLU A 48 -8.85 13.47 -1.69
N LYS A 49 -8.05 13.95 -2.65
CA LYS A 49 -8.40 15.12 -3.43
C LYS A 49 -9.68 14.87 -4.23
N ALA A 50 -9.76 13.76 -4.95
CA ALA A 50 -10.94 13.43 -5.75
C ALA A 50 -12.22 13.38 -4.89
N ALA A 51 -12.18 12.74 -3.72
CA ALA A 51 -13.31 12.67 -2.79
C ALA A 51 -13.84 14.06 -2.41
N ARG A 52 -12.93 14.99 -2.10
CA ARG A 52 -13.27 16.39 -1.73
C ARG A 52 -13.84 17.20 -2.88
N TYR A 53 -13.58 16.81 -4.13
CA TYR A 53 -14.07 17.47 -5.34
C TYR A 53 -15.11 16.61 -6.09
N GLY A 54 -15.86 15.78 -5.37
CA GLY A 54 -17.00 15.04 -5.92
C GLY A 54 -16.63 13.93 -6.91
N TRP A 55 -15.44 13.35 -6.77
CA TRP A 55 -14.93 12.24 -7.59
C TRP A 55 -14.79 12.58 -9.09
N LEU A 56 -14.69 13.87 -9.39
CA LEU A 56 -14.48 14.40 -10.74
C LEU A 56 -13.00 14.37 -11.12
N ASN A 57 -12.71 13.90 -12.33
CA ASN A 57 -11.34 13.89 -12.85
C ASN A 57 -11.27 14.15 -14.37
N ALA A 58 -12.05 15.12 -14.87
CA ALA A 58 -11.97 15.62 -16.25
C ALA A 58 -11.85 14.53 -17.36
N GLY A 59 -12.54 13.39 -17.19
CA GLY A 59 -12.51 12.27 -18.13
C GLY A 59 -11.25 11.37 -18.07
N ARG A 60 -10.37 11.56 -17.09
CA ARG A 60 -9.18 10.73 -16.82
C ARG A 60 -9.44 9.75 -15.69
N THR A 61 -8.68 8.66 -15.66
CA THR A 61 -8.69 7.72 -14.53
C THR A 61 -8.10 8.38 -13.29
N LEU A 62 -8.71 8.12 -12.12
CA LEU A 62 -8.26 8.67 -10.83
C LEU A 62 -6.82 8.26 -10.49
N VAL A 63 -6.44 7.05 -10.92
CA VAL A 63 -5.07 6.55 -10.87
C VAL A 63 -4.60 6.37 -12.31
N ASP A 64 -3.56 7.10 -12.70
CA ASP A 64 -3.01 7.03 -14.06
C ASP A 64 -2.10 5.81 -14.25
N LYS A 65 -2.03 5.31 -15.48
CA LYS A 65 -1.13 4.21 -15.88
C LYS A 65 0.33 4.47 -15.53
N THR A 66 0.76 5.72 -15.50
CA THR A 66 2.13 6.11 -15.12
C THR A 66 2.40 5.77 -13.67
N TYR A 67 1.43 6.01 -12.77
CA TYR A 67 1.58 5.70 -11.35
C TYR A 67 1.63 4.20 -11.12
N LEU A 68 0.81 3.45 -11.86
CA LEU A 68 0.84 1.99 -11.84
C LEU A 68 2.16 1.44 -12.37
N ARG A 69 2.72 2.00 -13.45
CA ARG A 69 4.05 1.62 -13.95
C ARG A 69 5.15 1.85 -12.91
N ILE A 70 5.13 3.01 -12.26
CA ILE A 70 6.09 3.34 -11.20
C ILE A 70 5.95 2.32 -10.06
N LEU A 71 4.71 2.08 -9.59
CA LEU A 71 4.45 1.10 -8.52
C LEU A 71 4.95 -0.30 -8.90
N TRP A 72 4.63 -0.79 -10.09
CA TRP A 72 5.07 -2.12 -10.56
C TRP A 72 6.59 -2.25 -10.58
N MET A 73 7.29 -1.24 -11.10
CA MET A 73 8.75 -1.28 -11.20
C MET A 73 9.41 -1.16 -9.83
N THR A 74 8.96 -0.23 -8.99
CA THR A 74 9.55 0.02 -7.66
C THR A 74 9.26 -1.08 -6.65
N GLN A 75 8.12 -1.75 -6.77
CA GLN A 75 7.74 -2.90 -5.92
C GLN A 75 8.08 -4.24 -6.58
N GLN A 76 8.74 -4.24 -7.75
CA GLN A 76 9.18 -5.43 -8.49
C GLN A 76 8.06 -6.46 -8.73
N LEU A 77 6.86 -5.97 -9.03
CA LEU A 77 5.68 -6.81 -9.22
C LEU A 77 5.76 -7.59 -10.54
N ALA A 78 5.29 -8.83 -10.51
CA ALA A 78 5.18 -9.66 -11.70
C ALA A 78 4.23 -9.03 -12.75
N PRO A 79 4.48 -9.24 -14.06
CA PRO A 79 3.54 -8.86 -15.10
C PRO A 79 2.19 -9.56 -14.91
N THR A 80 1.11 -8.81 -15.09
CA THR A 80 -0.27 -9.31 -14.93
C THR A 80 -0.88 -9.85 -16.21
N GLY A 81 -0.21 -9.69 -17.36
CA GLY A 81 -0.74 -10.02 -18.69
C GLY A 81 -1.72 -8.98 -19.26
N ILE A 82 -2.07 -7.93 -18.51
CA ILE A 82 -2.91 -6.82 -18.97
C ILE A 82 -2.07 -5.54 -19.14
N SER A 83 -2.48 -4.70 -20.08
CA SER A 83 -1.82 -3.41 -20.29
C SER A 83 -2.08 -2.45 -19.11
N PHE A 84 -1.15 -1.52 -18.86
CA PHE A 84 -1.34 -0.51 -17.81
C PHE A 84 -2.50 0.46 -18.09
N ASP A 85 -2.82 0.72 -19.36
CA ASP A 85 -4.00 1.50 -19.75
C ASP A 85 -5.29 0.78 -19.32
N GLU A 86 -5.38 -0.52 -19.61
CA GLU A 86 -6.52 -1.34 -19.20
C GLU A 86 -6.58 -1.52 -17.69
N LEU A 87 -5.45 -1.76 -17.03
CA LEU A 87 -5.38 -1.85 -15.58
C LEU A 87 -5.87 -0.55 -14.91
N ALA A 88 -5.45 0.61 -15.40
CA ALA A 88 -5.92 1.92 -14.90
C ALA A 88 -7.43 2.10 -15.09
N SER A 89 -7.97 1.69 -16.24
CA SER A 89 -9.41 1.76 -16.52
C SER A 89 -10.22 0.86 -15.59
N ARG A 90 -9.80 -0.41 -15.42
CA ARG A 90 -10.46 -1.35 -14.52
C ARG A 90 -10.37 -0.90 -13.06
N LEU A 91 -9.22 -0.37 -12.66
CA LEU A 91 -9.01 0.20 -11.33
C LEU A 91 -9.89 1.41 -11.07
N ASP A 92 -10.07 2.31 -12.05
CA ASP A 92 -11.01 3.44 -11.93
C ASP A 92 -12.44 2.94 -11.71
N GLY A 93 -12.85 1.91 -12.46
CA GLY A 93 -14.14 1.25 -12.25
C GLY A 93 -14.29 0.65 -10.85
N PHE A 94 -13.26 -0.01 -10.32
CA PHE A 94 -13.24 -0.53 -8.95
C PHE A 94 -13.31 0.60 -7.92
N ILE A 95 -12.54 1.68 -8.08
CA ILE A 95 -12.57 2.83 -7.18
C ILE A 95 -13.99 3.42 -7.12
N ARG A 96 -14.63 3.63 -8.27
CA ARG A 96 -15.98 4.23 -8.33
C ARG A 96 -17.08 3.33 -7.74
N ARG A 97 -16.98 2.02 -7.93
CA ARG A 97 -17.99 1.06 -7.45
C ARG A 97 -17.79 0.69 -6.00
N GLU A 98 -16.54 0.43 -5.60
CA GLU A 98 -16.25 -0.15 -4.29
C GLU A 98 -15.79 0.92 -3.29
N LEU A 99 -14.83 1.79 -3.66
CA LEU A 99 -14.22 2.71 -2.69
C LEU A 99 -15.03 4.00 -2.51
N GLN A 100 -15.44 4.64 -3.59
CA GLN A 100 -16.14 5.93 -3.59
C GLN A 100 -17.39 5.93 -2.67
N PRO A 101 -18.29 4.93 -2.70
CA PRO A 101 -19.49 4.94 -1.86
C PRO A 101 -19.23 4.85 -0.36
N ARG A 102 -18.04 4.38 0.04
CA ARG A 102 -17.69 4.14 1.44
C ARG A 102 -16.54 5.01 1.95
N TRP A 103 -15.94 5.83 1.08
CA TRP A 103 -14.69 6.56 1.35
C TRP A 103 -14.75 7.37 2.64
N ASP A 104 -15.76 8.22 2.79
CA ASP A 104 -15.92 9.11 3.94
C ASP A 104 -16.13 8.35 5.26
N ASN A 105 -16.55 7.08 5.19
CA ASN A 105 -16.81 6.25 6.35
C ASN A 105 -15.61 5.37 6.74
N LEU A 106 -14.58 5.25 5.88
CA LEU A 106 -13.45 4.32 6.10
C LEU A 106 -12.72 4.60 7.42
N ASP A 107 -12.51 5.87 7.75
CA ASP A 107 -11.81 6.29 8.98
C ASP A 107 -12.66 6.10 10.25
N GLY A 108 -13.98 5.98 10.10
CA GLY A 108 -14.93 5.78 11.20
C GLY A 108 -15.25 4.31 11.48
N LEU A 109 -14.72 3.37 10.69
CA LEU A 109 -14.96 1.94 10.89
C LEU A 109 -14.34 1.45 12.20
N GLU A 110 -15.04 0.56 12.88
CA GLU A 110 -14.53 -0.21 14.02
C GLU A 110 -13.41 -1.16 13.59
N HIS A 111 -12.56 -1.55 14.56
CA HIS A 111 -11.35 -2.33 14.33
C HIS A 111 -11.57 -3.60 13.50
N ASP A 112 -12.55 -4.43 13.89
CA ASP A 112 -12.83 -5.69 13.18
C ASP A 112 -13.47 -5.46 11.81
N ALA A 113 -14.37 -4.47 11.69
CA ALA A 113 -14.98 -4.10 10.42
C ALA A 113 -13.95 -3.61 9.39
N ARG A 114 -12.88 -2.92 9.82
CA ARG A 114 -11.75 -2.55 8.93
C ARG A 114 -11.02 -3.76 8.39
N HIS A 115 -10.83 -4.79 9.21
CA HIS A 115 -10.15 -6.01 8.80
C HIS A 115 -10.98 -6.81 7.80
N GLU A 116 -12.27 -7.01 8.09
CA GLU A 116 -13.19 -7.68 7.17
C GLU A 116 -13.28 -6.94 5.83
N LEU A 117 -13.40 -5.61 5.88
CA LEU A 117 -13.42 -4.79 4.67
C LEU A 117 -12.12 -4.88 3.88
N ALA A 118 -10.96 -4.86 4.54
CA ALA A 118 -9.67 -5.00 3.87
C ALA A 118 -9.56 -6.32 3.11
N GLN A 119 -10.02 -7.43 3.71
CA GLN A 119 -10.04 -8.75 3.07
C GLN A 119 -11.00 -8.79 1.88
N ALA A 120 -12.23 -8.30 2.06
CA ALA A 120 -13.23 -8.25 1.00
C ALA A 120 -12.77 -7.39 -0.19
N LEU A 121 -12.14 -6.24 0.06
CA LEU A 121 -11.62 -5.38 -1.02
C LEU A 121 -10.49 -6.05 -1.80
N VAL A 122 -9.63 -6.84 -1.15
CA VAL A 122 -8.58 -7.62 -1.84
C VAL A 122 -9.21 -8.64 -2.79
N GLU A 123 -10.17 -9.42 -2.32
CA GLU A 123 -10.90 -10.39 -3.14
C GLU A 123 -11.63 -9.72 -4.32
N GLN A 124 -12.32 -8.62 -4.05
CA GLN A 124 -13.01 -7.83 -5.08
C GLN A 124 -12.03 -7.23 -6.09
N LEU A 125 -10.86 -6.75 -5.66
CA LEU A 125 -9.85 -6.22 -6.56
C LEU A 125 -9.28 -7.33 -7.47
N GLN A 126 -9.01 -8.52 -6.91
CA GLN A 126 -8.59 -9.68 -7.69
C GLN A 126 -9.64 -10.07 -8.74
N ALA A 127 -10.92 -10.12 -8.37
CA ALA A 127 -12.00 -10.50 -9.27
C ALA A 127 -12.29 -9.43 -10.34
N GLN A 128 -12.39 -8.15 -9.95
CA GLN A 128 -12.86 -7.08 -10.84
C GLN A 128 -11.74 -6.44 -11.68
N VAL A 129 -10.53 -6.33 -11.14
CA VAL A 129 -9.42 -5.63 -11.80
C VAL A 129 -8.49 -6.63 -12.49
N PHE A 130 -8.01 -7.63 -11.74
CA PHE A 130 -7.07 -8.61 -12.27
C PHE A 130 -7.75 -9.80 -12.97
N GLN A 131 -9.03 -10.05 -12.69
CA GLN A 131 -9.80 -11.20 -13.18
C GLN A 131 -9.06 -12.53 -12.92
N SER A 132 -8.32 -12.61 -11.80
CA SER A 132 -7.49 -13.75 -11.44
C SER A 132 -7.20 -13.77 -9.95
N THR A 133 -7.21 -14.97 -9.37
CA THR A 133 -6.80 -15.22 -7.97
C THR A 133 -5.28 -15.30 -7.80
N ASP A 134 -4.52 -15.40 -8.89
CA ASP A 134 -3.06 -15.55 -8.83
C ASP A 134 -2.32 -14.21 -8.64
N GLN A 135 -3.04 -13.09 -8.71
CA GLN A 135 -2.50 -11.73 -8.64
C GLN A 135 -2.59 -11.13 -7.22
N LEU A 136 -2.49 -11.97 -6.18
CA LEU A 136 -2.68 -11.54 -4.79
C LEU A 136 -1.62 -10.51 -4.33
N GLU A 137 -0.35 -10.70 -4.73
CA GLU A 137 0.73 -9.75 -4.44
C GLU A 137 0.46 -8.38 -5.08
N SER A 138 0.04 -8.35 -6.34
CA SER A 138 -0.32 -7.10 -7.02
C SER A 138 -1.54 -6.44 -6.40
N ALA A 139 -2.59 -7.21 -6.08
CA ALA A 139 -3.81 -6.67 -5.48
C ALA A 139 -3.57 -6.04 -4.11
N THR A 140 -2.86 -6.75 -3.25
CA THR A 140 -2.52 -6.25 -1.91
C THR A 140 -1.58 -5.06 -1.97
N THR A 141 -0.60 -5.04 -2.88
CA THR A 141 0.28 -3.89 -3.08
C THR A 141 -0.48 -2.66 -3.56
N VAL A 142 -1.38 -2.81 -4.55
CA VAL A 142 -2.20 -1.69 -5.03
C VAL A 142 -3.09 -1.13 -3.91
N LEU A 143 -3.80 -1.99 -3.17
CA LEU A 143 -4.64 -1.54 -2.05
C LEU A 143 -3.83 -0.93 -0.90
N PHE A 144 -2.61 -1.41 -0.67
CA PHE A 144 -1.71 -0.87 0.35
C PHE A 144 -1.40 0.62 0.14
N PHE A 145 -1.27 1.05 -1.12
CA PHE A 145 -1.04 2.46 -1.47
C PHE A 145 -2.33 3.26 -1.71
N LEU A 146 -3.44 2.62 -2.08
CA LEU A 146 -4.72 3.30 -2.30
C LEU A 146 -5.50 3.57 -1.01
N CYS A 147 -5.51 2.60 -0.10
CA CYS A 147 -6.33 2.60 1.10
C CYS A 147 -5.47 2.45 2.36
N PRO A 148 -4.53 3.38 2.63
CA PRO A 148 -3.63 3.27 3.77
C PRO A 148 -4.34 3.25 5.12
N GLN A 149 -5.56 3.81 5.22
CA GLN A 149 -6.41 3.75 6.40
C GLN A 149 -6.94 2.34 6.72
N LEU A 150 -6.90 1.42 5.75
CA LEU A 150 -7.29 0.03 5.94
C LEU A 150 -6.08 -0.85 6.25
N PRO A 151 -6.23 -1.87 7.12
CA PRO A 151 -5.16 -2.76 7.56
C PRO A 151 -4.83 -3.83 6.51
N VAL A 152 -4.49 -3.41 5.29
CA VAL A 152 -4.04 -4.28 4.20
C VAL A 152 -2.58 -4.66 4.41
N PHE A 153 -2.25 -5.94 4.47
CA PHE A 153 -0.87 -6.41 4.46
C PHE A 153 -0.48 -6.82 3.04
N ILE A 154 0.71 -6.40 2.58
CA ILE A 154 1.26 -6.82 1.29
C ILE A 154 1.52 -8.33 1.35
N TYR A 155 0.97 -9.07 0.40
CA TYR A 155 1.22 -10.49 0.23
C TYR A 155 2.52 -10.71 -0.54
N THR A 156 3.40 -11.57 -0.03
CA THR A 156 4.64 -11.94 -0.71
C THR A 156 4.78 -13.46 -0.77
N LYS A 157 5.03 -14.00 -1.97
CA LYS A 157 5.39 -15.42 -2.16
C LYS A 157 6.87 -15.62 -1.82
N ALA A 158 7.33 -15.23 -0.63
CA ALA A 158 8.75 -15.40 -0.31
C ALA A 158 9.07 -16.88 -0.06
N PRO A 159 9.99 -17.50 -0.83
CA PRO A 159 10.53 -18.82 -0.51
C PRO A 159 11.46 -18.66 0.69
N GLY A 160 11.03 -19.09 1.88
CA GLY A 160 11.83 -18.99 3.11
C GLY A 160 11.06 -18.56 4.37
N ALA A 161 9.80 -18.15 4.24
CA ALA A 161 8.95 -18.02 5.42
C ALA A 161 8.86 -19.39 6.13
N GLN A 162 9.24 -19.44 7.41
CA GLN A 162 9.14 -20.64 8.24
C GLN A 162 7.69 -21.13 8.45
N THR A 163 6.73 -20.41 7.88
CA THR A 163 5.31 -20.72 7.86
C THR A 163 4.95 -20.93 6.41
N GLU A 164 4.32 -22.07 6.10
CA GLU A 164 3.78 -22.31 4.75
C GLU A 164 2.99 -21.06 4.29
N PRO A 165 3.23 -20.56 3.07
CA PRO A 165 2.51 -19.40 2.59
C PRO A 165 1.02 -19.73 2.62
N ALA A 166 0.24 -18.93 3.36
CA ALA A 166 -1.20 -19.09 3.39
C ALA A 166 -1.73 -19.13 1.95
N THR A 167 -2.59 -20.10 1.64
CA THR A 167 -3.15 -20.29 0.31
C THR A 167 -4.09 -19.15 -0.11
N ASP A 168 -4.55 -18.36 0.87
CA ASP A 168 -5.48 -17.27 0.69
C ASP A 168 -5.07 -16.01 1.47
N TYR A 169 -5.75 -14.90 1.18
CA TYR A 169 -5.50 -13.64 1.85
C TYR A 169 -5.93 -13.60 3.32
N PRO A 170 -7.10 -14.16 3.73
CA PRO A 170 -7.50 -14.16 5.14
C PRO A 170 -6.47 -14.82 6.06
N GLY A 171 -5.92 -15.98 5.68
CA GLY A 171 -4.88 -16.65 6.45
C GLY A 171 -3.59 -15.83 6.53
N TRP A 172 -3.17 -15.22 5.41
CA TRP A 172 -2.02 -14.32 5.37
C TRP A 172 -2.21 -13.10 6.28
N HIS A 173 -3.36 -12.45 6.15
CA HIS A 173 -3.75 -11.26 6.90
C HIS A 173 -3.69 -11.50 8.41
N GLN A 174 -4.25 -12.62 8.88
CA GLN A 174 -4.22 -13.01 10.28
C GLN A 174 -2.79 -13.27 10.79
N SER A 175 -1.95 -13.94 9.99
CA SER A 175 -0.54 -14.18 10.33
C SER A 175 0.24 -12.86 10.47
N CYS A 176 0.07 -11.94 9.52
CA CYS A 176 0.69 -10.62 9.58
C CYS A 176 0.21 -9.81 10.79
N ARG A 177 -1.08 -9.87 11.12
CA ARG A 177 -1.64 -9.21 12.32
C ARG A 177 -0.96 -9.70 13.59
N GLN A 178 -0.80 -11.01 13.74
CA GLN A 178 -0.13 -11.61 14.91
C GLN A 178 1.35 -11.18 15.00
N ARG A 179 2.04 -11.10 13.86
CA ARG A 179 3.43 -10.62 13.79
C ARG A 179 3.58 -9.12 14.06
N LEU A 180 2.57 -8.31 13.72
CA LEU A 180 2.61 -6.86 13.88
C LEU A 180 2.51 -6.42 15.35
N ILE A 181 1.67 -7.08 16.15
CA ILE A 181 1.42 -6.75 17.57
C ILE A 181 2.72 -6.51 18.37
N PRO A 182 3.71 -7.42 18.39
CA PRO A 182 4.95 -7.21 19.13
C PRO A 182 5.85 -6.11 18.54
N LEU A 183 5.64 -5.70 17.29
CA LEU A 183 6.44 -4.68 16.60
C LEU A 183 5.91 -3.27 16.81
N LEU A 184 4.61 -3.09 17.10
CA LEU A 184 3.97 -1.78 17.25
C LEU A 184 4.71 -0.84 18.23
N PRO A 185 5.10 -1.26 19.45
CA PRO A 185 5.77 -0.36 20.39
C PRO A 185 7.11 0.20 19.88
N ARG A 186 7.76 -0.50 18.95
CA ARG A 186 9.06 -0.13 18.37
C ARG A 186 8.94 0.56 17.01
N ALA A 187 7.90 0.24 16.25
CA ALA A 187 7.65 0.79 14.92
C ALA A 187 6.98 2.17 14.97
N CYS A 188 6.17 2.44 16.00
CA CYS A 188 5.47 3.72 16.17
C CYS A 188 6.37 4.86 16.65
N SER A 189 7.62 4.60 17.10
CA SER A 189 8.52 5.64 17.61
C SER A 189 9.25 6.44 16.54
N SER A 190 9.19 6.03 15.27
CA SER A 190 9.95 6.68 14.18
C SER A 190 9.22 6.61 12.82
N THR A 191 8.08 7.29 12.72
CA THR A 191 7.43 7.52 11.42
C THR A 191 8.21 8.56 10.61
N PRO A 192 8.51 8.30 9.33
CA PRO A 192 9.25 9.26 8.52
C PRO A 192 8.38 10.47 8.14
N SER A 193 9.02 11.63 7.99
CA SER A 193 8.36 12.83 7.47
C SER A 193 8.03 12.69 5.98
N ALA A 194 6.93 13.30 5.53
CA ALA A 194 6.62 13.43 4.10
C ALA A 194 7.45 14.58 3.49
N HIS A 195 7.95 14.39 2.27
CA HIS A 195 8.81 15.35 1.57
C HIS A 195 8.35 15.64 0.13
N TYR A 196 7.50 14.78 -0.44
CA TYR A 196 6.96 14.91 -1.78
C TYR A 196 5.62 15.66 -1.78
N GLY A 197 5.38 16.44 -2.84
CA GLY A 197 4.13 17.18 -3.05
C GLY A 197 4.13 18.56 -2.37
N THR A 198 2.99 19.21 -2.43
CA THR A 198 2.70 20.49 -1.78
C THR A 198 2.65 20.36 -0.26
N ALA A 199 2.73 21.47 0.47
CA ALA A 199 2.63 21.47 1.93
C ALA A 199 1.34 20.80 2.44
N GLN A 200 0.23 20.95 1.72
CA GLN A 200 -1.04 20.31 2.06
C GLN A 200 -0.98 18.79 1.90
N GLU A 201 -0.39 18.30 0.81
CA GLU A 201 -0.20 16.87 0.56
C GLU A 201 0.76 16.24 1.58
N GLN A 202 1.85 16.94 1.91
CA GLN A 202 2.78 16.49 2.95
C GLN A 202 2.09 16.39 4.31
N GLN A 203 1.29 17.39 4.70
CA GLN A 203 0.51 17.36 5.95
C GLN A 203 -0.51 16.22 5.97
N LEU A 204 -1.16 15.93 4.84
CA LEU A 204 -2.07 14.80 4.70
C LEU A 204 -1.34 13.48 4.98
N ILE A 205 -0.20 13.25 4.34
CA ILE A 205 0.58 12.02 4.54
C ILE A 205 1.14 11.92 5.96
N THR A 206 1.68 13.01 6.51
CA THR A 206 2.17 13.02 7.90
C THR A 206 1.05 12.67 8.89
N ARG A 207 -0.16 13.22 8.70
CA ARG A 207 -1.32 12.88 9.53
C ARG A 207 -1.70 11.42 9.39
N LEU A 208 -1.80 10.92 8.17
CA LEU A 208 -2.07 9.51 7.87
C LEU A 208 -1.08 8.59 8.61
N LEU A 209 0.23 8.85 8.51
CA LEU A 209 1.25 8.03 9.16
C LEU A 209 1.17 8.07 10.69
N SER A 210 0.74 9.19 11.27
CA SER A 210 0.57 9.31 12.72
C SER A 210 -0.69 8.61 13.26
N GLN A 211 -1.69 8.39 12.41
CA GLN A 211 -3.01 7.87 12.79
C GLN A 211 -3.22 6.40 12.40
N THR A 212 -2.35 5.86 11.56
CA THR A 212 -2.49 4.51 10.99
C THR A 212 -1.24 3.68 11.25
N ASP A 213 -1.40 2.38 11.11
CA ASP A 213 -0.30 1.41 11.17
C ASP A 213 0.40 1.20 9.82
N TRP A 214 0.20 2.10 8.84
CA TRP A 214 0.74 1.94 7.49
C TRP A 214 2.27 1.74 7.48
N TRP A 215 3.02 2.58 8.19
CA TRP A 215 4.47 2.46 8.29
C TRP A 215 4.91 1.16 8.99
N PRO A 216 4.36 0.81 10.18
CA PRO A 216 4.59 -0.52 10.78
C PRO A 216 4.32 -1.70 9.83
N ARG A 217 3.23 -1.67 9.05
CA ARG A 217 2.93 -2.70 8.03
C ARG A 217 3.96 -2.72 6.91
N ARG A 218 4.45 -1.55 6.49
CA ARG A 218 5.54 -1.44 5.49
C ARG A 218 6.85 -2.02 6.00
N LEU A 219 7.19 -1.76 7.27
CA LEU A 219 8.37 -2.36 7.92
C LEU A 219 8.24 -3.89 7.98
N LEU A 220 7.06 -4.39 8.35
CA LEU A 220 6.78 -5.83 8.42
C LEU A 220 6.98 -6.52 7.05
N SER A 221 6.58 -5.87 5.94
CA SER A 221 6.71 -6.46 4.61
C SER A 221 8.17 -6.57 4.10
N GLN A 222 9.14 -5.99 4.80
CA GLN A 222 10.58 -6.18 4.53
C GLN A 222 11.26 -7.19 5.44
N GLN A 223 10.61 -7.62 6.52
CA GLN A 223 11.12 -8.68 7.39
C GLN A 223 10.88 -10.03 6.70
N ARG A 224 11.69 -10.26 5.66
CA ARG A 224 11.90 -11.52 4.96
C ARG A 224 12.66 -12.49 5.86
#